data_AF-J1L4C5-F1
#
_entry.id   AF-J1L4C5-F1
#
_cell.length_a   1.000
_cell.length_b   1.000
_cell.length_c   1.000
_cell.angle_alpha   90.00
_cell.angle_beta   90.00
_cell.angle_gamma   90.00
#
_symmetry.space_group_name_H-M   'P 1'
#
loop_
_entity.id
_entity.type
_entity.pdbx_description
1 polymer ?
#
loop_
_entity_poly.entity_id
_entity_poly.type
_entity_poly.pdbx_seq_one_letter_code
_entity_poly.pdbx_strand_id
1 'polypeptide(L)'
;MTFKKAGRLALSDGRLQVEIDDLGRFAFNETMLVGEDGERHGYALASASGRAVNFHMADRLYTVVRAQFLRMVAGEIAKAAVFEVA
;
A
#
# COMPACT_ATOMS: atom_id res chain seq x y z
N MET A 1 6.58 -14.39 -11.93
CA MET A 1 5.83 -13.38 -11.14
C MET A 1 5.41 -12.27 -12.07
N THR A 2 4.12 -12.01 -12.13
CA THR A 2 3.56 -10.94 -12.95
C THR A 2 3.13 -9.81 -12.03
N PHE A 3 3.57 -8.59 -12.31
CA PHE A 3 3.17 -7.40 -11.56
C PHE A 3 2.13 -6.64 -12.37
N LYS A 4 0.88 -6.66 -11.90
CA LYS A 4 -0.18 -5.84 -12.50
C LYS A 4 -0.39 -4.63 -11.61
N LYS A 5 -0.37 -3.42 -12.20
CA LYS A 5 -0.75 -2.23 -11.45
C LYS A 5 -2.21 -2.40 -10.99
N ALA A 6 -2.43 -2.33 -9.69
CA ALA A 6 -3.72 -2.59 -9.04
C ALA A 6 -4.18 -1.43 -8.17
N GLY A 7 -3.41 -0.35 -8.12
CA GLY A 7 -3.75 0.81 -7.32
C GLY A 7 -2.61 1.79 -7.15
N ARG A 8 -2.69 2.56 -6.07
CA ARG A 8 -1.71 3.59 -5.71
C ARG A 8 -1.59 3.77 -4.21
N LEU A 9 -0.41 4.18 -3.79
CA LEU A 9 -0.15 4.77 -2.48
C LEU A 9 -0.18 6.29 -2.67
N ALA A 10 -0.87 7.01 -1.80
CA ALA A 10 -0.96 8.47 -1.84
C ALA A 10 -0.97 9.06 -0.42
N LEU A 11 -0.54 10.33 -0.29
CA LEU A 11 -0.85 11.13 0.89
C LEU A 11 -2.20 11.83 0.65
N SER A 12 -3.18 11.57 1.51
CA SER A 12 -4.48 12.28 1.52
C SER A 12 -4.72 12.81 2.92
N ASP A 13 -5.01 14.11 3.04
CA ASP A 13 -5.28 14.80 4.31
C ASP A 13 -4.17 14.60 5.35
N GLY A 14 -2.92 14.62 4.89
CA GLY A 14 -1.74 14.40 5.73
C GLY A 14 -1.54 12.96 6.20
N ARG A 15 -2.36 12.02 5.75
CA ARG A 15 -2.29 10.60 6.10
C ARG A 15 -1.88 9.76 4.89
N LEU A 16 -1.01 8.79 5.14
CA LEU A 16 -0.68 7.80 4.12
C LEU A 16 -1.89 6.88 3.90
N GLN A 17 -2.27 6.69 2.64
CA GLN A 17 -3.38 5.83 2.25
C GLN A 17 -3.00 4.99 1.05
N VAL A 18 -3.47 3.75 1.04
CA VAL A 18 -3.43 2.88 -0.14
C VAL A 18 -4.83 2.79 -0.73
N GLU A 19 -4.92 2.99 -2.03
CA GLU A 19 -6.13 2.82 -2.83
C GLU A 19 -5.90 1.67 -3.80
N ILE A 20 -6.72 0.63 -3.69
CA ILE A 20 -6.72 -0.54 -4.55
C ILE A 20 -7.98 -0.48 -5.41
N ASP A 21 -7.80 -0.55 -6.73
CA ASP A 21 -8.83 -0.18 -7.71
C ASP A 21 -10.15 -0.97 -7.55
N ASP A 22 -10.09 -2.21 -7.06
CA ASP A 22 -11.23 -3.11 -6.86
C ASP A 22 -11.58 -3.40 -5.38
N LEU A 23 -10.82 -2.88 -4.41
CA LEU A 23 -11.09 -3.06 -2.98
C LEU A 23 -11.45 -1.76 -2.24
N GLY A 24 -10.98 -0.61 -2.74
CA GLY A 24 -11.24 0.69 -2.12
C GLY A 24 -10.00 1.31 -1.45
N ARG A 25 -10.25 2.16 -0.44
CA ARG A 25 -9.23 2.98 0.23
C ARG A 25 -9.00 2.53 1.65
N PHE A 26 -7.72 2.49 2.04
CA PHE A 26 -7.30 2.05 3.35
C PHE A 26 -6.22 2.97 3.91
N ALA A 27 -6.42 3.41 5.15
CA ALA A 27 -5.44 4.16 5.92
C ALA A 27 -4.52 3.21 6.69
N PHE A 28 -3.28 3.66 6.93
CA PHE A 28 -2.35 2.93 7.79
C PHE A 28 -2.61 3.30 9.25
N ASN A 29 -2.83 2.29 10.09
CA ASN A 29 -2.71 2.39 11.54
C ASN A 29 -1.57 1.46 11.98
N GLU A 30 -0.39 2.04 12.20
CA GLU A 30 0.87 1.29 12.30
C GLU A 30 1.09 0.39 11.07
N THR A 31 1.07 -0.92 11.25
CA THR A 31 1.15 -1.91 10.17
C THR A 31 -0.22 -2.36 9.68
N MET A 32 -1.31 -1.96 10.31
CA MET A 32 -2.67 -2.37 9.94
C MET A 32 -3.23 -1.50 8.83
N LEU A 33 -4.02 -2.11 7.95
CA LEU A 33 -4.75 -1.42 6.89
C LEU A 33 -6.22 -1.34 7.28
N VAL A 34 -6.69 -0.12 7.54
CA VAL A 34 -8.00 0.19 8.09
C VAL A 34 -8.86 0.86 7.02
N GLY A 35 -10.07 0.34 6.80
CA GLY A 35 -11.01 0.85 5.79
C GLY A 35 -11.72 2.11 6.24
N GLU A 36 -12.54 2.68 5.36
CA GLU A 36 -13.43 3.81 5.68
C GLU A 36 -14.50 3.44 6.73
N ASP A 37 -14.81 2.14 6.85
CA ASP A 37 -15.69 1.56 7.87
C ASP A 37 -15.04 1.51 9.27
N GLY A 38 -13.74 1.82 9.37
CA GLY A 38 -12.98 1.72 10.62
C GLY A 38 -12.51 0.30 10.96
N GLU A 39 -12.86 -0.69 10.14
CA GLU A 39 -12.50 -2.09 10.36
C GLU A 39 -11.12 -2.40 9.76
N ARG A 40 -10.51 -3.47 10.26
CA ARG A 40 -9.23 -3.97 9.75
C ARG A 40 -9.47 -4.86 8.53
N HIS A 41 -8.86 -4.49 7.40
CA HIS A 41 -8.94 -5.24 6.13
C HIS A 41 -7.64 -5.93 5.74
N GLY A 42 -6.56 -5.68 6.49
CA GLY A 42 -5.29 -6.36 6.27
C GLY A 42 -4.12 -5.74 7.02
N TYR A 43 -2.92 -5.95 6.51
CA TYR A 43 -1.70 -5.44 7.13
C TYR A 43 -0.55 -5.28 6.11
N ALA A 44 0.44 -4.47 6.48
CA ALA A 44 1.62 -4.14 5.71
C ALA A 44 2.90 -4.66 6.38
N LEU A 45 3.77 -5.31 5.61
CA LEU A 45 5.07 -5.79 6.07
C LEU A 45 6.17 -5.49 5.05
N ALA A 46 7.41 -5.37 5.51
CA ALA A 46 8.54 -5.36 4.60
C ALA A 46 8.65 -6.71 3.87
N SER A 47 8.90 -6.68 2.57
CA SER A 47 9.24 -7.90 1.82
C SER A 47 10.52 -8.55 2.37
N ALA A 48 10.67 -9.87 2.20
CA ALA A 48 11.87 -10.60 2.63
C ALA A 48 13.17 -10.04 2.03
N SER A 49 13.12 -9.51 0.80
CA SER A 49 14.27 -8.87 0.15
C SER A 49 14.60 -7.47 0.68
N GLY A 50 13.71 -6.87 1.48
CA GLY A 50 13.79 -5.48 1.93
C GLY A 50 13.58 -4.45 0.81
N ARG A 51 13.24 -4.86 -0.42
CA ARG A 51 13.10 -3.94 -1.57
C ARG A 51 11.69 -3.42 -1.80
N ALA A 52 10.71 -3.98 -1.10
CA ALA A 52 9.31 -3.60 -1.21
C ALA A 52 8.60 -3.61 0.16
N VAL A 53 7.46 -2.94 0.22
CA VAL A 53 6.46 -3.07 1.30
C VAL A 53 5.27 -3.82 0.71
N ASN A 54 4.91 -4.92 1.34
CA ASN A 54 3.85 -5.82 0.95
C ASN A 54 2.59 -5.53 1.75
N PHE A 55 1.44 -5.54 1.10
CA PHE A 55 0.12 -5.42 1.72
C PHE A 55 -0.62 -6.74 1.55
N HIS A 56 -0.95 -7.36 2.67
CA HIS A 56 -1.73 -8.60 2.72
C HIS A 56 -3.18 -8.23 3.00
N MET A 57 -4.04 -8.38 2.00
CA MET A 57 -5.45 -7.96 2.06
C MET A 57 -6.33 -8.83 1.17
N ALA A 58 -7.53 -9.20 1.65
CA ALA A 58 -8.52 -9.96 0.87
C ALA A 58 -7.93 -11.18 0.13
N ASP A 59 -7.12 -11.99 0.83
CA ASP A 59 -6.39 -13.16 0.30
C ASP A 59 -5.45 -12.88 -0.89
N ARG A 60 -5.17 -11.61 -1.16
CA ARG A 60 -4.28 -11.14 -2.24
C ARG A 60 -3.06 -10.44 -1.65
N LEU A 61 -1.98 -10.44 -2.44
CA LEU A 61 -0.74 -9.79 -2.11
C LEU A 61 -0.54 -8.59 -3.02
N TYR A 62 -0.45 -7.40 -2.43
CA TYR A 62 -0.08 -6.18 -3.12
C TYR A 62 1.30 -5.70 -2.67
N THR A 63 1.95 -4.88 -3.47
CA THR A 63 3.30 -4.41 -3.18
C THR A 63 3.56 -3.01 -3.72
N VAL A 64 4.36 -2.26 -2.99
CA VAL A 64 4.94 -0.99 -3.42
C VAL A 64 6.46 -1.07 -3.31
N VAL A 65 7.16 -0.48 -4.28
CA VAL A 65 8.62 -0.42 -4.26
C VAL A 65 9.08 0.42 -3.06
N ARG A 66 9.97 -0.10 -2.22
CA ARG A 66 10.39 0.55 -0.98
C ARG A 66 11.02 1.92 -1.24
N ALA A 67 11.80 2.06 -2.31
CA ALA A 67 12.36 3.35 -2.68
C ALA A 67 11.26 4.40 -2.96
N GLN A 68 10.16 4.03 -3.61
CA GLN A 68 9.04 4.94 -3.84
C GLN A 68 8.28 5.24 -2.55
N PHE A 69 8.06 4.23 -1.71
CA PHE A 69 7.46 4.41 -0.37
C PHE A 69 8.25 5.43 0.46
N LEU A 70 9.58 5.30 0.54
CA LEU A 70 10.41 6.22 1.31
C LEU A 70 10.37 7.64 0.75
N ARG A 71 10.43 7.80 -0.57
CA ARG A 71 10.31 9.10 -1.23
C ARG A 71 8.94 9.74 -1.01
N MET A 72 7.89 8.94 -0.95
CA MET A 72 6.54 9.39 -0.58
C MET A 72 6.49 9.89 0.86
N VAL A 73 7.01 9.11 1.81
CA VAL A 73 7.05 9.48 3.24
C VAL A 73 7.90 10.74 3.45
N ALA A 74 8.97 10.92 2.67
CA ALA A 74 9.80 12.12 2.66
C ALA A 74 9.14 13.33 1.97
N GLY A 75 7.95 13.16 1.37
CA GLY A 75 7.24 14.23 0.66
C GLY A 75 7.83 14.59 -0.71
N GLU A 76 8.77 13.81 -1.24
CA GLU A 76 9.41 14.06 -2.54
C GLU A 76 8.53 13.71 -3.73
N ILE A 77 7.61 12.77 -3.55
CA ILE A 77 6.63 12.35 -4.56
C ILE A 77 5.24 12.27 -3.93
N ALA A 78 4.21 12.64 -4.67
CA ALA A 78 2.83 12.64 -4.16
C ALA A 78 2.16 11.26 -4.18
N LYS A 79 2.59 10.39 -5.09
CA LYS A 79 1.96 9.08 -5.34
C LYS A 79 3.00 8.04 -5.76
N ALA A 80 2.76 6.79 -5.39
CA ALA A 80 3.51 5.62 -5.85
C ALA A 80 2.54 4.56 -6.38
N ALA A 81 2.99 3.75 -7.35
CA ALA A 81 2.17 2.68 -7.90
C ALA A 81 2.12 1.49 -6.95
N VAL A 82 0.95 0.89 -6.81
CA VAL A 82 0.77 -0.38 -6.10
C VAL A 82 0.47 -1.47 -7.13
N PHE A 83 1.14 -2.60 -6.96
CA PHE A 83 1.05 -3.74 -7.86
C PHE A 83 0.50 -4.95 -7.12
N GLU A 84 -0.41 -5.67 -7.74
CA GLU A 84 -0.77 -7.02 -7.29
C GLU A 84 0.31 -8.01 -7.74
N VAL A 85 0.65 -8.94 -6.85
CA VAL A 85 1.63 -10.01 -7.07
C VAL A 85 0.90 -11.34 -7.22
N ALA A 86 1.00 -11.91 -8.42
CA ALA A 86 0.49 -13.25 -8.77
C ALA A 86 1.63 -14.20 -9.16
#